data_AF-A0A4R2I7Z0-F1
#
_entry.id   AF-A0A4R2I7Z0-F1
#
_cell.length_a   1.000
_cell.length_b   1.000
_cell.length_c   1.000
_cell.angle_alpha   90.00
_cell.angle_beta   90.00
_cell.angle_gamma   90.00
#
_symmetry.space_group_name_H-M   'P 1'
#
loop_
_entity.id
_entity.type
_entity.pdbx_description
1 polymer ?
#
loop_
_entity_poly.entity_id
_entity_poly.type
_entity_poly.pdbx_seq_one_letter_code
_entity_poly.pdbx_strand_id
1 'polypeptide(L)' 'MLRKGFTDQQIEVAYHHLTPTDHDVNVNLGMATYGGTVNTVATDATASAHRDSILTTSVAAG' A
#
# COMPACT_ATOMS: atom_id res chain seq x y z
N MET A 1 0.89 -0.10 5.99
CA MET A 1 -0.54 0.15 5.68
C MET A 1 -0.78 1.65 5.61
N LEU A 2 -1.79 2.08 4.86
CA LEU A 2 -2.08 3.49 4.62
C LEU A 2 -3.39 3.92 5.26
N ARG A 3 -3.39 5.10 5.90
CA ARG A 3 -4.59 5.75 6.46
C ARG A 3 -5.29 6.68 5.46
N LYS A 4 -4.59 7.03 4.39
CA LYS A 4 -5.03 7.91 3.30
C LYS A 4 -4.54 7.34 1.98
N GLY A 5 -5.16 7.75 0.87
CA GLY A 5 -4.64 7.43 -0.46
C GLY A 5 -3.26 8.04 -0.70
N PHE A 6 -2.57 7.55 -1.73
CA PHE A 6 -1.36 8.19 -2.22
C PHE A 6 -1.67 9.62 -2.68
N THR A 7 -0.73 10.52 -2.43
CA THR A 7 -0.74 11.87 -3.00
C THR A 7 -0.40 11.82 -4.49
N ASP A 8 -0.74 12.87 -5.24
CA ASP A 8 -0.41 12.96 -6.67
C ASP A 8 1.09 12.78 -6.94
N GLN A 9 1.94 13.38 -6.10
CA GLN A 9 3.40 13.21 -6.18
C GLN A 9 3.83 11.74 -5.97
N GLN A 10 3.19 11.02 -5.03
CA GLN A 10 3.51 9.61 -4.80
C GLN A 10 3.01 8.72 -5.94
N ILE A 11 1.89 9.07 -6.56
CA ILE A 11 1.38 8.39 -7.77
C ILE A 11 2.34 8.60 -8.94
N GLU A 12 2.83 9.81 -9.14
CA GLU A 12 3.82 10.13 -10.19
C GLU A 12 5.11 9.30 -10.02
N VAL A 13 5.64 9.25 -8.80
CA VAL A 13 6.82 8.42 -8.47
C VAL A 13 6.55 6.93 -8.73
N ALA A 14 5.40 6.42 -8.28
CA ALA A 14 5.03 5.03 -8.54
C ALA A 14 4.93 4.74 -10.04
N TYR A 15 4.31 5.64 -10.81
CA TYR A 15 4.19 5.51 -12.26
C TYR A 15 5.56 5.46 -12.94
N HIS A 16 6.48 6.37 -12.58
CA HIS A 16 7.83 6.40 -13.11
C HIS A 16 8.56 5.06 -12.93
N HIS A 17 8.47 4.46 -11.74
CA HIS A 17 9.13 3.19 -11.43
C HIS A 17 8.41 1.95 -11.99
N LEU A 18 7.12 2.05 -12.32
CA LEU A 18 6.35 0.96 -12.91
C LEU A 18 6.34 0.99 -14.45
N THR A 19 6.91 2.02 -15.07
CA THR A 19 6.95 2.19 -16.53
C THR A 19 8.35 2.47 -17.10
N PRO A 20 9.44 1.86 -16.58
CA PRO A 20 10.75 2.08 -17.16
C PRO A 20 10.84 1.57 -18.60
N THR A 21 11.68 2.23 -19.40
CA THR A 21 11.93 1.87 -20.81
C THR A 21 13.36 1.42 -21.08
N ASP A 22 14.24 1.57 -20.09
CA ASP A 22 15.69 1.36 -20.17
C ASP A 22 16.14 0.04 -19.54
N HIS A 23 15.26 -0.68 -18.86
CA HIS A 23 15.52 -1.99 -18.27
C HIS A 23 14.24 -2.83 -18.20
N ASP A 24 14.37 -4.13 -18.45
CA ASP A 24 13.26 -5.08 -18.53
C ASP A 24 13.08 -5.77 -17.17
N VAL A 25 12.43 -5.07 -16.24
CA VAL A 25 12.12 -5.57 -14.88
C VAL A 25 10.62 -5.58 -14.68
N ASN A 26 10.06 -6.72 -14.27
CA ASN A 26 8.64 -6.84 -13.97
C ASN A 26 8.40 -6.45 -12.51
N VAL A 27 7.96 -5.21 -12.28
CA VAL A 27 7.60 -4.71 -10.95
C VAL A 27 6.08 -4.60 -10.81
N ASN A 28 5.55 -4.99 -9.66
CA ASN A 28 4.15 -4.82 -9.29
C ASN A 28 4.01 -4.02 -7.99
N LEU A 29 3.11 -3.04 -8.00
CA LEU A 29 2.60 -2.37 -6.80
C LEU A 29 1.17 -2.89 -6.52
N GLY A 30 1.04 -3.72 -5.49
CA GLY A 30 -0.22 -4.29 -5.04
C GLY A 30 -0.92 -3.40 -4.02
N MET A 31 -2.25 -3.33 -4.11
CA MET A 31 -3.12 -2.63 -3.15
C MET A 31 -4.31 -3.50 -2.81
N ALA A 32 -4.56 -3.73 -1.52
CA ALA A 32 -5.76 -4.42 -1.05
C ALA A 32 -6.53 -3.53 -0.08
N THR A 33 -7.87 -3.60 -0.16
CA THR A 33 -8.75 -2.89 0.75
C THR A 33 -8.58 -3.39 2.17
N TYR A 34 -8.60 -2.46 3.13
CA TYR A 34 -8.47 -2.74 4.55
C TYR A 34 -9.44 -1.89 5.37
N GLY A 35 -9.49 -2.14 6.67
CA GLY A 35 -10.32 -1.41 7.61
C GLY A 35 -11.65 -2.12 7.84
N GLY A 36 -12.76 -1.37 7.80
CA GLY A 36 -14.07 -1.89 8.17
C GLY A 36 -14.04 -2.46 9.59
N THR A 37 -14.56 -3.68 9.77
CA THR A 37 -14.55 -4.40 11.06
C THR A 37 -13.14 -4.55 11.64
N VAL A 38 -12.10 -4.56 10.81
CA VAL A 38 -10.72 -4.68 11.33
C VAL A 38 -10.32 -3.47 12.17
N ASN A 39 -10.85 -2.29 11.85
CA ASN A 39 -10.58 -1.02 12.54
C ASN A 39 -11.42 -0.83 13.83
N THR A 40 -12.37 -1.72 14.13
CA THR A 40 -13.18 -1.62 15.36
C THR A 40 -12.49 -2.23 16.58
N VAL A 41 -11.41 -3.00 16.37
CA VAL A 41 -10.62 -3.60 17.45
C VAL A 41 -9.66 -2.55 18.01
N ALA A 42 -9.54 -2.46 19.34
CA ALA A 42 -8.58 -1.58 19.99
C ALA A 42 -7.14 -1.88 19.54
N THR A 43 -6.30 -0.84 19.45
CA THR A 43 -4.94 -0.92 18.87
C THR A 43 -4.00 -1.87 19.63
N ASP A 44 -4.22 -2.04 20.93
CA ASP A 44 -3.42 -2.86 21.84
C ASP A 44 -4.04 -4.25 22.13
N ALA A 45 -5.22 -4.54 21.61
CA ALA A 45 -5.93 -5.79 21.88
C ALA A 45 -5.31 -7.02 21.18
N THR A 46 -4.46 -6.81 20.17
CA THR A 46 -3.68 -7.88 19.52
C THR A 46 -2.28 -7.38 19.16
N ALA A 47 -1.40 -8.28 18.71
CA ALA A 47 -0.08 -7.90 18.20
C ALA A 47 -0.12 -7.04 16.92
N SER A 48 -1.27 -6.92 16.25
CA SER A 48 -1.43 -6.05 15.07
C SER A 48 -1.98 -4.68 15.50
N ALA A 49 -1.10 -3.68 15.49
CA ALA A 49 -1.41 -2.32 15.91
C ALA A 49 -2.17 -1.49 14.85
N HIS A 50 -2.26 -1.95 13.60
CA HIS A 50 -2.89 -1.16 12.53
C HIS A 50 -4.41 -1.30 12.57
N ARG A 51 -5.09 -0.32 13.16
CA ARG A 51 -6.56 -0.31 13.36
C ARG A 51 -7.25 0.94 12.80
N ASP A 52 -6.56 1.71 11.99
CA ASP A 52 -7.08 2.94 11.38
C ASP A 52 -6.67 3.11 9.91
N SER A 53 -6.24 2.01 9.28
CA SER A 53 -5.81 1.99 7.89
C SER A 53 -6.97 1.66 6.95
N ILE A 54 -6.87 2.12 5.69
CA ILE A 54 -7.84 1.88 4.62
C ILE A 54 -7.28 0.96 3.52
N LEU A 55 -5.96 0.83 3.44
CA LEU A 55 -5.27 0.00 2.44
C LEU A 55 -4.07 -0.71 3.05
N THR A 56 -3.82 -1.92 2.55
CA THR A 56 -2.49 -2.53 2.60
C THR A 56 -1.82 -2.41 1.24
N THR A 57 -0.50 -2.32 1.23
CA THR A 57 0.29 -2.17 0.01
C THR A 57 1.42 -3.18 0.02
N SER A 58 1.82 -3.64 -1.16
CA SER A 58 2.96 -4.53 -1.36
C SER A 58 3.71 -4.14 -2.63
N VAL A 59 5.01 -4.41 -2.67
CA VAL A 59 5.81 -4.31 -3.90
C VAL A 59 6.47 -5.67 -4.13
N ALA A 60 6.42 -6.14 -5.37
CA ALA A 60 7.12 -7.33 -5.81
C ALA A 60 7.87 -7.03 -7.12
N ALA A 61 9.02 -7.67 -7.31
CA ALA A 61 9.79 -7.61 -8.55
C ALA A 61 10.23 -9.04 -8.92
N GLY A 62 10.21 -9.36 -10.21
CA GLY A 62 10.56 -10.68 -10.75
C GLY A 62 11.40 -10.60 -12.00
#